data_AF-A0A670I6J4-F1
#
_entry.id   AF-A0A670I6J4-F1
#
_cell.length_a   1.000
_cell.length_b   1.000
_cell.length_c   1.000
_cell.angle_alpha   90.00
_cell.angle_beta   90.00
_cell.angle_gamma   90.00
#
_symmetry.space_group_name_H-M   'P 1'
#
loop_
_entity.id
_entity.type
_entity.pdbx_description
1 polymer ?
#
loop_
_entity_poly.entity_id
_entity_poly.type
_entity_poly.pdbx_seq_one_letter_code
_entity_poly.pdbx_strand_id
1 'polypeptide(L)'
;SSYEGSRPPHLQRARRAARSSVPAFQFRPRLDPPDWRRLSAVDVERVAAEVDVAALQEHLAHVAFCDAGRERCPRCQAPADPLLLRLLRLAQLSLEYLLHCQDYLSAQLRATQELLRAADAHRDLLAKDVARGAQEARLLREECKRRKKIIGTQQMMLQAGAACHQCQFCDKAFMNYSFLHSHLQRRHSCVAQNNKKKFLLIDQKQKVQTGQLQEEINKLKEQLQLTRSQLEAEQHAHMVKLSKEYDEHRSKEEEIRQLFHKWKEEEKDKLASELEKMKEMFMKEFKELTAKNTELENHLLEVQKSNNHLKSNLGTLKDSYEFPEEKHQSAVDQQEAVQAFEKQVI
;
A
#
# COMPACT_ATOMS: atom_id res chain seq x y z
N SER A 1 -3.08 16.89 9.01
CA SER A 1 -2.08 16.47 8.02
C SER A 1 -1.56 15.14 8.52
N SER A 2 -2.00 13.99 8.03
CA SER A 2 -1.68 13.48 6.70
C SER A 2 -2.81 12.60 6.15
N TYR A 3 -3.18 12.86 4.91
CA TYR A 3 -4.07 12.02 4.09
C TYR A 3 -3.27 10.79 3.63
N GLU A 4 -3.42 9.65 4.30
CA GLU A 4 -3.11 8.36 3.67
C GLU A 4 -4.43 7.77 3.16
N GLY A 5 -4.81 8.19 1.96
CA GLY A 5 -5.88 7.55 1.22
C GLY A 5 -5.53 6.08 0.97
N SER A 6 -6.41 5.18 1.38
CA SER A 6 -6.38 3.75 1.07
C SER A 6 -6.02 3.53 -0.39
N ARG A 7 -4.81 3.01 -0.64
CA ARG A 7 -4.35 2.72 -1.99
C ARG A 7 -5.30 1.73 -2.67
N PRO A 8 -5.66 1.95 -3.94
CA PRO A 8 -6.63 1.12 -4.61
C PRO A 8 -6.16 -0.36 -4.72
N PRO A 9 -7.08 -1.34 -4.67
CA PRO A 9 -6.77 -2.77 -4.54
C PRO A 9 -5.85 -3.34 -5.64
N HIS A 10 -5.86 -2.74 -6.84
CA HIS A 10 -5.02 -3.17 -7.96
C HIS A 10 -3.52 -2.95 -7.68
N LEU A 11 -3.16 -1.87 -6.97
CA LEU A 11 -1.77 -1.59 -6.59
C LEU A 11 -1.27 -2.55 -5.50
N GLN A 12 -2.15 -2.99 -4.58
CA GLN A 12 -1.79 -3.98 -3.56
C GLN A 12 -1.59 -5.38 -4.18
N ARG A 13 -2.43 -5.76 -5.13
CA ARG A 13 -2.30 -7.03 -5.88
C ARG A 13 -1.01 -7.08 -6.70
N ALA A 14 -0.67 -6.01 -7.41
CA ALA A 14 0.55 -5.95 -8.20
C ALA A 14 1.82 -5.93 -7.33
N ARG A 15 1.76 -5.38 -6.11
CA ARG A 15 2.87 -5.44 -5.12
C ARG A 15 3.09 -6.85 -4.56
N ARG A 16 2.02 -7.65 -4.43
CA ARG A 16 2.11 -9.08 -4.09
C ARG A 16 2.66 -9.92 -5.24
N ALA A 17 2.26 -9.62 -6.48
CA ALA A 17 2.78 -10.29 -7.68
C ALA A 17 4.27 -9.95 -7.97
N ALA A 18 4.72 -8.75 -7.62
CA ALA A 18 6.13 -8.35 -7.70
C ALA A 18 7.06 -9.21 -6.82
N ARG A 19 6.55 -9.70 -5.68
CA ARG A 19 7.30 -10.56 -4.75
C ARG A 19 7.47 -12.01 -5.22
N SER A 20 6.70 -12.46 -6.21
CA SER A 20 6.64 -13.87 -6.62
C SER A 20 7.39 -14.19 -7.91
N SER A 21 8.21 -13.27 -8.44
CA SER A 21 8.81 -13.45 -9.78
C SER A 21 10.15 -14.20 -9.79
N VAL A 22 10.85 -14.30 -8.65
CA VAL A 22 12.18 -14.93 -8.58
C VAL A 22 12.14 -16.14 -7.65
N PRO A 23 12.52 -17.34 -8.12
CA PRO A 23 12.59 -18.54 -7.29
C PRO A 23 13.52 -18.36 -6.08
N ALA A 24 13.27 -19.12 -5.02
CA ALA A 24 14.16 -19.17 -3.86
C ALA A 24 15.58 -19.58 -4.26
N PHE A 25 16.58 -18.96 -3.65
CA PHE A 25 17.98 -19.23 -3.96
C PHE A 25 18.39 -20.64 -3.53
N GLN A 26 19.06 -21.36 -4.43
CA GLN A 26 19.71 -22.63 -4.12
C GLN A 26 20.95 -22.78 -5.00
N PHE A 27 22.05 -23.22 -4.40
CA PHE A 27 23.27 -23.54 -5.13
C PHE A 27 23.05 -24.73 -6.06
N ARG A 28 23.53 -24.61 -7.30
CA ARG A 28 23.41 -25.64 -8.32
C ARG A 28 24.61 -26.60 -8.30
N PRO A 29 24.40 -27.89 -8.63
CA PRO A 29 25.51 -28.80 -8.87
C PRO A 29 26.32 -28.35 -10.09
N ARG A 30 27.63 -28.51 -10.01
CA ARG A 30 28.58 -28.15 -11.08
C ARG A 30 29.05 -29.42 -11.74
N LEU A 31 28.71 -29.58 -13.00
CA LEU A 31 28.94 -30.82 -13.75
C LEU A 31 29.80 -30.58 -14.98
N ASP A 32 29.79 -29.36 -15.51
CA ASP A 32 30.48 -29.03 -16.75
C ASP A 32 31.95 -28.69 -16.50
N PRO A 33 32.90 -29.27 -17.26
CA PRO A 33 34.31 -28.93 -17.12
C PRO A 33 34.59 -27.50 -17.59
N PRO A 34 35.68 -26.87 -17.12
CA PRO A 34 36.06 -25.55 -17.59
C PRO A 34 36.40 -25.56 -19.09
N ASP A 35 35.74 -24.71 -19.87
CA ASP A 35 36.15 -24.38 -21.25
C ASP A 35 37.44 -23.54 -21.24
N TRP A 36 38.57 -24.24 -21.23
CA TRP A 36 39.90 -23.65 -21.24
C TRP A 36 40.19 -22.82 -22.48
N ARG A 37 39.56 -23.13 -23.63
CA ARG A 37 39.76 -22.36 -24.86
C ARG A 37 39.18 -20.96 -24.70
N ARG A 38 37.94 -20.87 -24.22
CA ARG A 38 37.29 -19.58 -23.93
C ARG A 38 38.04 -18.79 -22.88
N LEU A 39 38.41 -19.43 -21.77
CA LEU A 39 39.15 -18.77 -20.70
C LEU A 39 40.53 -18.26 -21.15
N SER A 40 41.23 -19.01 -22.01
CA SER A 40 42.54 -18.60 -22.53
C SER A 40 42.51 -17.42 -23.49
N ALA A 41 41.35 -17.14 -24.11
CA ALA A 41 41.17 -16.03 -25.03
C ALA A 41 40.96 -14.69 -24.29
N VAL A 42 40.69 -14.73 -22.98
CA VAL A 42 40.46 -13.55 -22.16
C VAL A 42 41.78 -12.99 -21.64
N ASP A 43 42.05 -11.74 -21.99
CA ASP A 43 43.15 -10.98 -21.41
C ASP A 43 42.68 -10.35 -20.09
N VAL A 44 42.99 -11.02 -18.98
CA VAL A 44 42.54 -10.62 -17.64
C VAL A 44 43.12 -9.26 -17.21
N GLU A 45 44.37 -8.97 -17.61
CA GLU A 45 45.03 -7.70 -17.27
C GLU A 45 44.37 -6.53 -18.00
N ARG A 46 44.02 -6.73 -19.27
CA ARG A 46 43.25 -5.72 -20.03
C ARG A 46 41.87 -5.51 -19.44
N VAL A 47 41.14 -6.59 -19.12
CA VAL A 47 39.80 -6.49 -18.49
C VAL A 47 39.86 -5.70 -17.19
N ALA A 48 40.89 -5.92 -16.36
CA ALA A 48 41.09 -5.20 -15.11
C ALA A 48 41.47 -3.72 -15.34
N ALA A 49 42.38 -3.44 -16.27
CA ALA A 49 42.86 -2.08 -16.56
C ALA A 49 41.78 -1.20 -17.20
N GLU A 50 40.97 -1.77 -18.09
CA GLU A 50 39.94 -1.04 -18.85
C GLU A 50 38.55 -1.13 -18.20
N VAL A 51 38.39 -1.94 -17.16
CA VAL A 51 37.09 -2.23 -16.52
C VAL A 51 36.08 -2.72 -17.56
N ASP A 52 36.49 -3.66 -18.40
CA ASP A 52 35.65 -4.23 -19.47
C ASP A 52 34.61 -5.18 -18.88
N VAL A 53 33.53 -4.59 -18.35
CA VAL A 53 32.41 -5.32 -17.74
C VAL A 53 31.72 -6.23 -18.77
N ALA A 54 31.73 -5.85 -20.06
CA ALA A 54 31.10 -6.65 -21.11
C ALA A 54 31.84 -7.97 -21.30
N ALA A 55 33.17 -7.93 -21.47
CA ALA A 55 33.99 -9.13 -21.56
C ALA A 55 33.87 -10.01 -20.30
N LEU A 56 33.83 -9.40 -19.10
CA LEU A 56 33.63 -10.13 -17.85
C LEU A 56 32.26 -10.82 -17.79
N GLN A 57 31.20 -10.13 -18.21
CA GLN A 57 29.83 -10.63 -18.17
C GLN A 57 29.63 -11.86 -19.07
N GLU A 58 30.29 -11.92 -20.23
CA GLU A 58 30.24 -13.07 -21.14
C GLU A 58 30.79 -14.36 -20.50
N HIS A 59 31.77 -14.24 -19.60
CA HIS A 59 32.46 -15.37 -18.97
C HIS A 59 31.92 -15.70 -17.58
N LEU A 60 31.16 -14.78 -16.98
CA LEU A 60 30.71 -14.84 -15.61
C LEU A 60 29.93 -16.12 -15.29
N ALA A 61 28.95 -16.49 -16.12
CA ALA A 61 28.18 -17.72 -15.91
C ALA A 61 29.07 -18.97 -16.02
N HIS A 62 29.97 -18.99 -17.01
CA HIS A 62 30.85 -20.14 -17.22
C HIS A 62 31.77 -20.39 -16.03
N VAL A 63 32.45 -19.34 -15.55
CA VAL A 63 33.31 -19.42 -14.36
C VAL A 63 32.48 -19.75 -13.11
N ALA A 64 31.30 -19.15 -12.99
CA ALA A 64 30.41 -19.32 -11.86
C ALA A 64 29.63 -20.63 -11.86
N PHE A 65 29.77 -21.55 -12.82
CA PHE A 65 29.09 -22.87 -12.78
C PHE A 65 29.95 -24.09 -13.21
N CYS A 66 31.21 -23.91 -13.62
CA CYS A 66 32.08 -25.04 -14.00
C CYS A 66 32.63 -25.86 -12.81
N ASP A 67 33.00 -27.12 -13.06
CA ASP A 67 33.66 -28.03 -12.11
C ASP A 67 35.17 -28.14 -12.39
N ALA A 68 35.96 -27.28 -11.75
CA ALA A 68 37.41 -27.35 -11.82
C ALA A 68 38.03 -28.43 -10.89
N GLY A 69 37.24 -29.07 -10.03
CA GLY A 69 37.75 -29.99 -9.01
C GLY A 69 38.29 -31.31 -9.56
N ARG A 70 37.97 -31.63 -10.82
CA ARG A 70 38.39 -32.85 -11.52
C ARG A 70 39.58 -32.63 -12.46
N GLU A 71 40.02 -31.38 -12.59
CA GLU A 71 41.07 -31.00 -13.52
C GLU A 71 42.44 -31.48 -13.03
N ARG A 72 43.24 -31.97 -13.97
CA ARG A 72 44.59 -32.51 -13.71
C ARG A 72 45.60 -31.74 -14.53
N CYS A 73 46.81 -31.63 -13.99
CA CYS A 73 47.91 -31.01 -14.70
C CYS A 73 48.19 -31.77 -16.02
N PRO A 74 48.17 -31.11 -17.19
CA PRO A 74 48.42 -31.76 -18.48
C PRO A 74 49.82 -32.40 -18.60
N ARG A 75 50.79 -31.96 -17.77
CA ARG A 75 52.18 -32.43 -17.82
C ARG A 75 52.49 -33.58 -16.87
N CYS A 76 51.95 -33.55 -15.65
CA CYS A 76 52.28 -34.54 -14.61
C CYS A 76 51.07 -35.30 -14.05
N GLN A 77 49.86 -35.03 -14.54
CA GLN A 77 48.60 -35.65 -14.10
C GLN A 77 48.25 -35.45 -12.61
N ALA A 78 49.03 -34.66 -11.88
CA ALA A 78 48.76 -34.30 -10.50
C ALA A 78 47.45 -33.49 -10.41
N PRO A 79 46.65 -33.70 -9.36
CA PRO A 79 45.49 -32.86 -9.09
C PRO A 79 45.92 -31.42 -8.78
N ALA A 80 45.02 -30.47 -9.02
CA ALA A 80 45.23 -29.11 -8.58
C ALA A 80 45.35 -29.01 -7.05
N ASP A 81 46.02 -27.97 -6.57
CA ASP A 81 46.20 -27.72 -5.14
C ASP A 81 44.83 -27.65 -4.41
N PRO A 82 44.62 -28.44 -3.34
CA PRO A 82 43.35 -28.45 -2.63
C PRO A 82 42.92 -27.11 -2.03
N LEU A 83 43.85 -26.25 -1.59
CA LEU A 83 43.55 -24.92 -1.07
C LEU A 83 43.10 -23.97 -2.19
N LEU A 84 43.77 -24.01 -3.35
CA LEU A 84 43.35 -23.23 -4.52
C LEU A 84 41.97 -23.67 -5.03
N LEU A 85 41.68 -24.97 -5.02
CA LEU A 85 40.36 -25.50 -5.36
C LEU A 85 39.28 -25.04 -4.37
N ARG A 86 39.58 -25.00 -3.06
CA ARG A 86 38.65 -24.45 -2.05
C ARG A 86 38.43 -22.95 -2.24
N LEU A 87 39.48 -22.18 -2.51
CA LEU A 87 39.39 -20.75 -2.79
C LEU A 87 38.51 -20.49 -4.03
N LEU A 88 38.79 -21.20 -5.13
CA LEU A 88 37.99 -21.12 -6.34
C LEU A 88 36.54 -21.51 -6.08
N ARG A 89 36.30 -22.57 -5.30
CA ARG A 89 34.95 -23.01 -4.97
C ARG A 89 34.20 -21.96 -4.15
N LEU A 90 34.85 -21.30 -3.19
CA LEU A 90 34.26 -20.19 -2.44
C LEU A 90 33.94 -19.01 -3.37
N ALA A 91 34.88 -18.60 -4.22
CA ALA A 91 34.66 -17.53 -5.19
C ALA A 91 33.48 -17.84 -6.12
N GLN A 92 33.40 -19.08 -6.60
CA GLN A 92 32.32 -19.60 -7.41
C GLN A 92 30.94 -19.53 -6.74
N LEU A 93 30.85 -19.93 -5.46
CA LEU A 93 29.61 -19.82 -4.68
C LEU A 93 29.24 -18.34 -4.43
N SER A 94 30.22 -17.49 -4.14
CA SER A 94 30.01 -16.05 -4.02
C SER A 94 29.48 -15.45 -5.32
N LEU A 95 30.05 -15.80 -6.48
CA LEU A 95 29.60 -15.32 -7.79
C LEU A 95 28.18 -15.81 -8.12
N GLU A 96 27.85 -17.07 -7.82
CA GLU A 96 26.50 -17.61 -8.01
C GLU A 96 25.46 -16.86 -7.15
N TYR A 97 25.79 -16.56 -5.89
CA TYR A 97 24.93 -15.75 -5.04
C TYR A 97 24.78 -14.32 -5.57
N LEU A 98 25.87 -13.68 -6.01
CA LEU A 98 25.84 -12.33 -6.57
C LEU A 98 25.02 -12.26 -7.87
N LEU A 99 25.11 -13.27 -8.73
CA LEU A 99 24.26 -13.40 -9.92
C LEU A 99 22.78 -13.49 -9.53
N HIS A 100 22.44 -14.32 -8.54
CA HIS A 100 21.08 -14.38 -8.03
C HIS A 100 20.60 -13.03 -7.45
N CYS A 101 21.46 -12.34 -6.68
CA CYS A 101 21.14 -11.00 -6.18
C CYS A 101 20.90 -10.00 -7.33
N GLN A 102 21.71 -10.05 -8.39
CA GLN A 102 21.53 -9.20 -9.57
C GLN A 102 20.18 -9.46 -10.24
N ASP A 103 19.82 -10.72 -10.47
CA ASP A 103 18.53 -11.10 -11.06
C ASP A 103 17.36 -10.69 -10.15
N TYR A 104 17.48 -10.96 -8.85
CA TYR A 104 16.47 -10.60 -7.86
C TYR A 104 16.23 -9.09 -7.81
N LEU A 105 17.30 -8.30 -7.68
CA LEU A 105 17.21 -6.84 -7.64
C LEU A 105 16.68 -6.29 -8.97
N SER A 106 17.09 -6.85 -10.11
CA SER A 106 16.62 -6.46 -11.44
C SER A 106 15.11 -6.72 -11.59
N ALA A 107 14.63 -7.88 -11.15
CA ALA A 107 13.22 -8.23 -11.18
C ALA A 107 12.39 -7.32 -10.25
N GLN A 108 12.87 -7.08 -9.03
CA GLN A 108 12.22 -6.16 -8.08
C GLN A 108 12.15 -4.72 -8.62
N LEU A 109 13.24 -4.25 -9.24
CA LEU A 109 13.28 -2.93 -9.86
C LEU A 109 12.26 -2.82 -10.99
N ARG A 110 12.22 -3.78 -11.92
CA ARG A 110 11.24 -3.80 -13.02
C ARG A 110 9.80 -3.79 -12.49
N ALA A 111 9.49 -4.66 -11.53
CA ALA A 111 8.15 -4.73 -10.96
C ALA A 111 7.74 -3.43 -10.25
N THR A 112 8.68 -2.80 -9.53
CA THR A 112 8.44 -1.49 -8.89
C THR A 112 8.23 -0.38 -9.92
N GLN A 113 8.99 -0.38 -11.02
CA GLN A 113 8.82 0.57 -12.11
C GLN A 113 7.46 0.40 -12.82
N GLU A 114 7.01 -0.83 -13.03
CA GLU A 114 5.67 -1.11 -13.58
C GLU A 114 4.55 -0.62 -12.67
N LEU A 115 4.68 -0.85 -11.36
CA LEU A 115 3.76 -0.31 -10.36
C LEU A 115 3.71 1.22 -10.39
N LEU A 116 4.86 1.87 -10.51
CA LEU A 116 4.93 3.33 -10.61
C LEU A 116 4.23 3.82 -11.87
N ARG A 117 4.51 3.22 -13.04
CA ARG A 117 3.84 3.56 -14.31
C ARG A 117 2.32 3.41 -14.22
N ALA A 118 1.84 2.34 -13.59
CA ALA A 118 0.40 2.13 -13.38
C ALA A 118 -0.22 3.19 -12.46
N ALA A 119 0.48 3.55 -11.37
CA ALA A 119 0.04 4.60 -10.45
C ALA A 119 0.00 5.98 -11.12
N ASP A 120 0.99 6.31 -11.95
CA ASP A 120 1.01 7.57 -12.72
C ASP A 120 -0.14 7.63 -13.72
N ALA A 121 -0.40 6.54 -14.47
CA ALA A 121 -1.55 6.47 -15.37
C ALA A 121 -2.88 6.67 -14.63
N HIS A 122 -3.04 6.08 -13.45
CA HIS A 122 -4.22 6.25 -12.62
C HIS A 122 -4.37 7.70 -12.11
N ARG A 123 -3.27 8.31 -11.65
CA ARG A 123 -3.24 9.72 -11.24
C ARG A 123 -3.67 10.64 -12.38
N ASP A 124 -3.19 10.39 -13.59
CA ASP A 124 -3.52 11.20 -14.76
C ASP A 124 -5.01 11.06 -15.17
N LEU A 125 -5.62 9.88 -14.98
CA LEU A 125 -7.06 9.69 -15.14
C LEU A 125 -7.85 10.49 -14.10
N LEU A 126 -7.49 10.41 -12.83
CA LEU A 126 -8.14 11.19 -11.78
C LEU A 126 -8.02 12.70 -12.01
N ALA A 127 -6.86 13.17 -12.48
CA ALA A 127 -6.66 14.57 -12.83
C ALA A 127 -7.65 15.04 -13.92
N LYS A 128 -7.92 14.20 -14.93
CA LYS A 128 -8.93 14.48 -15.96
C LYS A 128 -10.34 14.53 -15.38
N ASP A 129 -10.68 13.62 -14.46
CA ASP A 129 -11.99 13.61 -13.80
C ASP A 129 -12.22 14.85 -12.93
N VAL A 130 -11.20 15.24 -12.16
CA VAL A 130 -11.23 16.47 -11.36
C VAL A 130 -11.39 17.70 -12.26
N ALA A 131 -10.65 17.78 -13.37
CA ALA A 131 -10.77 18.88 -14.33
C ALA A 131 -12.18 18.95 -14.95
N ARG A 132 -12.76 17.79 -15.30
CA ARG A 132 -14.13 17.68 -15.82
C ARG A 132 -15.16 18.16 -14.80
N GLY A 133 -15.08 17.67 -13.56
CA GLY A 133 -15.99 18.08 -12.48
C GLY A 133 -15.87 19.57 -12.15
N ALA A 134 -14.66 20.14 -12.19
CA ALA A 134 -14.45 21.57 -12.02
C ALA A 134 -15.12 22.39 -13.13
N GLN A 135 -15.04 21.93 -14.37
CA GLN A 135 -15.71 22.58 -15.51
C GLN A 135 -17.24 22.50 -15.40
N GLU A 136 -17.80 21.34 -15.04
CA GLU A 136 -19.24 21.18 -14.81
C GLU A 136 -19.73 22.09 -13.67
N ALA A 137 -19.01 22.13 -12.55
CA ALA A 137 -19.33 23.01 -11.44
C ALA A 137 -19.28 24.49 -11.84
N ARG A 138 -18.35 24.89 -12.71
CA ARG A 138 -18.30 26.25 -13.26
C ARG A 138 -19.54 26.55 -14.10
N LEU A 139 -19.91 25.67 -15.02
CA LEU A 139 -21.10 25.84 -15.88
C LEU A 139 -22.38 25.93 -15.04
N LEU A 140 -22.53 25.07 -14.02
CA LEU A 140 -23.67 25.11 -13.10
C LEU A 140 -23.71 26.42 -12.29
N ARG A 141 -22.56 26.94 -11.87
CA ARG A 141 -22.49 28.25 -11.19
C ARG A 141 -22.92 29.39 -12.10
N GLU A 142 -22.52 29.39 -13.37
CA GLU A 142 -22.92 30.37 -14.37
C GLU A 142 -24.44 30.30 -14.64
N GLU A 143 -24.99 29.10 -14.77
CA GLU A 143 -26.42 28.87 -14.93
C GLU A 143 -27.24 29.31 -13.70
N CYS A 144 -26.76 28.99 -12.49
CA CYS A 144 -27.37 29.47 -11.24
C CYS A 144 -27.37 31.01 -11.16
N LYS A 145 -26.27 31.68 -11.56
CA LYS A 145 -26.22 33.15 -11.64
C LYS A 145 -27.24 33.68 -12.64
N ARG A 146 -27.37 33.05 -13.82
CA ARG A 146 -28.36 33.42 -14.84
C ARG A 146 -29.79 33.28 -14.33
N ARG A 147 -30.13 32.16 -13.71
CA ARG A 147 -31.47 31.93 -13.12
C ARG A 147 -31.79 32.93 -12.02
N LYS A 148 -30.84 33.23 -11.12
CA LYS A 148 -31.01 34.27 -10.08
C LYS A 148 -31.35 35.64 -10.68
N LYS A 149 -30.70 36.03 -11.77
CA LYS A 149 -31.03 37.29 -12.48
C LYS A 149 -32.46 37.28 -13.01
N ILE A 150 -32.87 36.21 -13.69
CA ILE A 150 -34.23 36.07 -14.25
C ILE A 150 -35.29 36.15 -13.14
N ILE A 151 -35.09 35.41 -12.04
CA ILE A 151 -36.00 35.43 -10.89
C ILE A 151 -36.07 36.84 -10.30
N GLY A 152 -34.94 37.52 -10.14
CA GLY A 152 -34.90 38.91 -9.66
C GLY A 152 -35.69 39.86 -10.57
N THR A 153 -35.52 39.77 -11.89
CA THR A 153 -36.29 40.58 -12.85
C THR A 153 -37.79 40.28 -12.77
N GLN A 154 -38.18 38.99 -12.71
CA GLN A 154 -39.58 38.60 -12.57
C GLN A 154 -40.20 39.11 -11.27
N GLN A 155 -39.47 39.04 -10.15
CA GLN A 155 -39.92 39.55 -8.86
C GLN A 155 -40.14 41.07 -8.89
N MET A 156 -39.24 41.83 -9.54
CA MET A 156 -39.42 43.27 -9.75
C MET A 156 -40.66 43.59 -10.59
N MET A 157 -40.92 42.84 -11.67
CA MET A 157 -42.14 43.02 -12.48
C MET A 157 -43.42 42.73 -11.68
N LEU A 158 -43.43 41.67 -10.87
CA LEU A 158 -44.56 41.35 -10.00
C LEU A 158 -44.80 42.42 -8.94
N GLN A 159 -43.73 42.98 -8.35
CA GLN A 159 -43.83 44.08 -7.38
C GLN A 159 -44.37 45.37 -8.02
N ALA A 160 -43.92 45.70 -9.24
CA ALA A 160 -44.44 46.86 -9.99
C ALA A 160 -45.92 46.71 -10.35
N GLY A 161 -46.37 45.49 -10.69
CA GLY A 161 -47.78 45.19 -10.94
C GLY A 161 -48.66 45.23 -9.67
N ALA A 162 -48.09 44.90 -8.51
CA ALA A 162 -48.80 44.90 -7.22
C ALA A 162 -48.93 46.29 -6.58
N ALA A 163 -48.17 47.28 -7.02
CA ALA A 163 -48.12 48.62 -6.42
C ALA A 163 -49.19 49.61 -6.93
N CYS A 164 -50.05 49.20 -7.88
CA CYS A 164 -51.09 50.07 -8.43
C CYS A 164 -52.47 49.41 -8.37
N HIS A 165 -53.45 50.16 -7.85
CA HIS A 165 -54.85 49.75 -7.74
C HIS A 165 -55.64 50.32 -8.91
N GLN A 166 -55.94 49.49 -9.91
CA GLN A 166 -56.66 49.89 -11.11
C GLN A 166 -58.18 49.95 -10.88
N CYS A 167 -58.85 50.96 -11.46
CA CYS A 167 -60.31 51.05 -11.46
C CYS A 167 -60.91 50.07 -12.47
N GLN A 168 -61.96 49.34 -12.07
CA GLN A 168 -62.61 48.36 -12.95
C GLN A 168 -63.61 48.98 -13.94
N PHE A 169 -63.86 50.29 -13.81
CA PHE A 169 -64.86 51.01 -14.60
C PHE A 169 -64.24 52.07 -15.53
N CYS A 170 -62.93 52.31 -15.44
CA CYS A 170 -62.15 53.17 -16.34
C CYS A 170 -60.65 52.89 -16.21
N ASP A 171 -59.84 53.35 -17.16
CA ASP A 171 -58.39 53.03 -17.24
C ASP A 171 -57.50 53.77 -16.23
N LYS A 172 -58.04 54.22 -15.09
CA LYS A 172 -57.29 54.97 -14.07
C LYS A 172 -56.67 54.03 -13.05
N ALA A 173 -55.36 54.15 -12.82
CA ALA A 173 -54.63 53.45 -11.79
C ALA A 173 -54.26 54.39 -10.62
N PHE A 174 -54.37 53.89 -9.40
CA PHE A 174 -54.15 54.66 -8.18
C PHE A 174 -53.05 54.04 -7.33
N MET A 175 -52.21 54.87 -6.70
CA MET A 175 -51.06 54.39 -5.91
C MET A 175 -51.45 53.74 -4.57
N ASN A 176 -52.66 53.98 -4.07
CA ASN A 176 -53.16 53.39 -2.83
C ASN A 176 -54.68 53.14 -2.94
N TYR A 177 -55.16 52.09 -2.27
CA TYR A 177 -56.56 51.65 -2.29
C TYR A 177 -57.54 52.74 -1.83
N SER A 178 -57.13 53.62 -0.91
CA SER A 178 -57.94 54.75 -0.43
C SER A 178 -58.29 55.77 -1.54
N PHE A 179 -57.36 56.02 -2.46
CA PHE A 179 -57.60 56.91 -3.61
C PHE A 179 -58.50 56.25 -4.64
N LEU A 180 -58.32 54.96 -4.91
CA LEU A 180 -59.25 54.19 -5.73
C LEU A 180 -60.66 54.23 -5.13
N HIS A 181 -60.79 54.00 -3.83
CA HIS A 181 -62.08 54.02 -3.13
C HIS A 181 -62.77 55.38 -3.23
N SER A 182 -62.03 56.48 -3.01
CA SER A 182 -62.54 57.84 -3.16
C SER A 182 -62.97 58.14 -4.61
N HIS A 183 -62.22 57.63 -5.58
CA HIS A 183 -62.56 57.75 -7.01
C HIS A 183 -63.86 56.99 -7.35
N LEU A 184 -63.99 55.74 -6.89
CA LEU A 184 -65.21 54.94 -7.04
C LEU A 184 -66.42 55.68 -6.45
N GLN A 185 -66.27 56.25 -5.26
CA GLN A 185 -67.34 56.97 -4.57
C GLN A 185 -67.72 58.31 -5.21
N ARG A 186 -66.83 58.96 -5.97
CA ARG A 186 -67.14 60.27 -6.59
C ARG A 186 -67.59 60.15 -8.05
N ARG A 187 -67.02 59.22 -8.80
CA ARG A 187 -67.22 59.11 -10.26
C ARG A 187 -68.11 57.93 -10.64
N HIS A 188 -68.19 56.92 -9.79
CA HIS A 188 -68.97 55.70 -10.03
C HIS A 188 -70.10 55.50 -8.99
N SER A 189 -70.30 56.47 -8.08
CA SER A 189 -71.42 56.52 -7.12
C SER A 189 -72.79 56.55 -7.79
N CYS A 190 -72.89 57.20 -8.96
CA CYS A 190 -74.14 57.43 -9.67
C CYS A 190 -74.65 56.21 -10.47
N VAL A 191 -73.81 55.18 -10.71
CA VAL A 191 -74.19 53.99 -11.53
C VAL A 191 -74.70 52.82 -10.65
N ALA A 192 -74.61 52.94 -9.33
CA ALA A 192 -74.95 51.88 -8.38
C ALA A 192 -76.47 51.59 -8.25
N GLN A 193 -77.34 52.49 -8.72
CA GLN A 193 -78.81 52.34 -8.59
C GLN A 193 -79.44 51.59 -9.78
N ASN A 194 -78.98 51.80 -11.02
CA ASN A 194 -79.62 51.21 -12.22
C ASN A 194 -79.04 49.86 -12.68
N ASN A 195 -78.11 49.27 -11.94
CA ASN A 195 -77.53 47.96 -12.28
C ASN A 195 -77.57 46.96 -11.11
N LYS A 196 -78.48 47.10 -10.14
CA LYS A 196 -78.61 46.10 -9.04
C LYS A 196 -78.75 44.66 -9.55
N LYS A 197 -79.51 44.44 -10.63
CA LYS A 197 -79.67 43.10 -11.26
C LYS A 197 -78.42 42.60 -11.98
N LYS A 198 -77.68 43.47 -12.68
CA LYS A 198 -76.45 43.11 -13.41
C LYS A 198 -75.26 42.93 -12.47
N PHE A 199 -75.18 43.75 -11.41
CA PHE A 199 -74.20 43.64 -10.33
C PHE A 199 -74.41 42.36 -9.51
N LEU A 200 -75.66 41.98 -9.18
CA LEU A 200 -75.95 40.70 -8.52
C LEU A 200 -75.54 39.49 -9.37
N LEU A 201 -75.77 39.52 -10.69
CA LEU A 201 -75.35 38.44 -11.59
C LEU A 201 -73.81 38.34 -11.73
N ILE A 202 -73.11 39.48 -11.80
CA ILE A 202 -71.64 39.51 -11.88
C ILE A 202 -71.02 39.12 -10.53
N ASP A 203 -71.57 39.58 -9.41
CA ASP A 203 -71.14 39.23 -8.05
C ASP A 203 -71.38 37.74 -7.77
N GLN A 204 -72.50 37.18 -8.22
CA GLN A 204 -72.78 35.75 -8.11
C GLN A 204 -71.82 34.92 -8.99
N LYS A 205 -71.53 35.37 -10.22
CA LYS A 205 -70.57 34.70 -11.10
C LYS A 205 -69.13 34.81 -10.60
N GLN A 206 -68.74 35.97 -10.03
CA GLN A 206 -67.45 36.15 -9.37
C GLN A 206 -67.36 35.29 -8.12
N LYS A 207 -68.37 35.24 -7.24
CA LYS A 207 -68.37 34.36 -6.06
C LYS A 207 -68.20 32.88 -6.42
N VAL A 208 -68.84 32.42 -7.50
CA VAL A 208 -68.66 31.05 -8.00
C VAL A 208 -67.22 30.83 -8.51
N GLN A 209 -66.68 31.76 -9.30
CA GLN A 209 -65.27 31.68 -9.75
C GLN A 209 -64.26 31.75 -8.60
N THR A 210 -64.46 32.63 -7.62
CA THR A 210 -63.60 32.75 -6.45
C THR A 210 -63.69 31.49 -5.59
N GLY A 211 -64.87 30.87 -5.48
CA GLY A 211 -65.03 29.57 -4.83
C GLY A 211 -64.25 28.45 -5.54
N GLN A 212 -64.33 28.39 -6.88
CA GLN A 212 -63.56 27.44 -7.69
C GLN A 212 -62.05 27.64 -7.55
N LEU A 213 -61.58 28.89 -7.61
CA LEU A 213 -60.17 29.21 -7.39
C LEU A 213 -59.73 28.87 -5.96
N GLN A 214 -60.59 29.05 -4.96
CA GLN A 214 -60.30 28.70 -3.58
C GLN A 214 -60.18 27.18 -3.39
N GLU A 215 -61.02 26.38 -4.06
CA GLU A 215 -60.89 24.92 -4.10
C GLU A 215 -59.59 24.48 -4.79
N GLU A 216 -59.21 25.10 -5.90
CA GLU A 216 -57.92 24.81 -6.54
C GLU A 216 -56.73 25.21 -5.66
N ILE A 217 -56.79 26.35 -4.98
CA ILE A 217 -55.77 26.75 -4.00
C ILE A 217 -55.67 25.73 -2.87
N ASN A 218 -56.80 25.21 -2.38
CA ASN A 218 -56.80 24.20 -1.33
C ASN A 218 -56.20 22.87 -1.84
N LYS A 219 -56.56 22.41 -3.04
CA LYS A 219 -55.96 21.24 -3.68
C LYS A 219 -54.45 21.39 -3.90
N LEU A 220 -54.01 22.57 -4.35
CA LEU A 220 -52.60 22.86 -4.54
C LEU A 220 -51.84 22.89 -3.21
N LYS A 221 -52.43 23.43 -2.14
CA LYS A 221 -51.84 23.38 -0.80
C LYS A 221 -51.70 21.96 -0.27
N GLU A 222 -52.73 21.13 -0.45
CA GLU A 222 -52.69 19.71 -0.07
C GLU A 222 -51.61 18.95 -0.85
N GLN A 223 -51.54 19.14 -2.18
CA GLN A 223 -50.50 18.56 -3.01
C GLN A 223 -49.10 19.02 -2.60
N LEU A 224 -48.93 20.30 -2.27
CA LEU A 224 -47.65 20.86 -1.89
C LEU A 224 -47.22 20.36 -0.50
N GLN A 225 -48.17 20.19 0.43
CA GLN A 225 -47.93 19.58 1.73
C GLN A 225 -47.57 18.09 1.62
N LEU A 226 -48.25 17.35 0.75
CA LEU A 226 -47.93 15.95 0.46
C LEU A 226 -46.54 15.80 -0.18
N THR A 227 -46.22 16.64 -1.17
CA THR A 227 -44.91 16.61 -1.83
C THR A 227 -43.80 16.96 -0.85
N ARG A 228 -44.05 17.92 0.05
CA ARG A 228 -43.11 18.30 1.10
C ARG A 228 -42.86 17.15 2.08
N SER A 229 -43.91 16.47 2.56
CA SER A 229 -43.73 15.35 3.48
C SER A 229 -43.03 14.16 2.83
N GLN A 230 -43.28 13.89 1.55
CA GLN A 230 -42.55 12.88 0.78
C GLN A 230 -41.07 13.25 0.66
N LEU A 231 -40.74 14.49 0.33
CA LEU A 231 -39.35 14.94 0.22
C LEU A 231 -38.61 14.86 1.56
N GLU A 232 -39.26 15.25 2.67
CA GLU A 232 -38.70 15.14 4.02
C GLU A 232 -38.46 13.66 4.40
N ALA A 233 -39.39 12.75 4.05
CA ALA A 233 -39.23 11.31 4.28
C ALA A 233 -38.09 10.71 3.45
N GLU A 234 -37.96 11.10 2.17
CA GLU A 234 -36.86 10.68 1.30
C GLU A 234 -35.50 11.18 1.81
N GLN A 235 -35.42 12.44 2.25
CA GLN A 235 -34.21 13.00 2.85
C GLN A 235 -33.81 12.24 4.13
N HIS A 236 -34.78 11.94 5.00
CA HIS A 236 -34.51 11.17 6.21
C HIS A 236 -34.07 9.73 5.88
N ALA A 237 -34.72 9.07 4.92
CA ALA A 237 -34.35 7.72 4.48
C ALA A 237 -32.94 7.70 3.87
N HIS A 238 -32.58 8.73 3.09
CA HIS A 238 -31.25 8.89 2.52
C HIS A 238 -30.18 9.11 3.61
N MET A 239 -30.47 9.95 4.61
CA MET A 239 -29.58 10.20 5.74
C MET A 239 -29.31 8.92 6.54
N VAL A 240 -30.35 8.13 6.82
CA VAL A 240 -30.24 6.84 7.53
C VAL A 240 -29.41 5.84 6.73
N LYS A 241 -29.60 5.77 5.40
CA LYS A 241 -28.79 4.91 4.52
C LYS A 241 -27.31 5.29 4.57
N LEU A 242 -26.99 6.58 4.42
CA LEU A 242 -25.62 7.09 4.52
C LEU A 242 -24.97 6.77 5.87
N SER A 243 -25.70 6.96 6.98
CA SER A 243 -25.20 6.61 8.32
C SER A 243 -24.91 5.11 8.42
N LYS A 244 -25.83 4.27 7.94
CA LYS A 244 -25.67 2.81 7.98
C LYS A 244 -24.48 2.34 7.14
N GLU A 245 -24.30 2.89 5.93
CA GLU A 245 -23.15 2.59 5.07
C GLU A 245 -21.83 3.01 5.71
N TYR A 246 -21.81 4.14 6.42
CA TYR A 246 -20.65 4.61 7.17
C TYR A 246 -20.30 3.66 8.33
N ASP A 247 -21.31 3.23 9.10
CA ASP A 247 -21.12 2.29 10.21
C ASP A 247 -20.66 0.90 9.72
N GLU A 248 -21.21 0.41 8.62
CA GLU A 248 -20.76 -0.83 7.98
C GLU A 248 -19.32 -0.73 7.46
N HIS A 249 -18.94 0.41 6.87
CA HIS A 249 -17.57 0.65 6.43
C HIS A 249 -16.61 0.69 7.62
N ARG A 250 -17.00 1.35 8.72
CA ARG A 250 -16.25 1.37 9.98
C ARG A 250 -16.07 -0.01 10.58
N SER A 251 -17.11 -0.85 10.60
CA SER A 251 -17.03 -2.23 11.09
C SER A 251 -16.04 -3.07 10.27
N LYS A 252 -16.12 -3.00 8.93
CA LYS A 252 -15.20 -3.70 8.03
C LYS A 252 -13.75 -3.26 8.21
N GLU A 253 -13.54 -1.96 8.43
CA GLU A 253 -12.20 -1.43 8.71
C GLU A 253 -11.65 -1.97 10.04
N GLU A 254 -12.48 -2.04 11.08
CA GLU A 254 -12.12 -2.61 12.38
C GLU A 254 -11.77 -4.10 12.27
N GLU A 255 -12.56 -4.88 11.53
CA GLU A 255 -12.30 -6.31 11.27
C GLU A 255 -10.96 -6.52 10.55
N ILE A 256 -10.65 -5.70 9.54
CA ILE A 256 -9.36 -5.78 8.83
C ILE A 256 -8.21 -5.46 9.78
N ARG A 257 -8.36 -4.46 10.66
CA ARG A 257 -7.35 -4.14 11.69
C ARG A 257 -7.13 -5.30 12.64
N GLN A 258 -8.20 -5.94 13.10
CA GLN A 258 -8.11 -7.10 14.00
C GLN A 258 -7.42 -8.30 13.33
N LEU A 259 -7.79 -8.60 12.08
CA LEU A 259 -7.13 -9.67 11.30
C LEU A 259 -5.64 -9.38 11.09
N PHE A 260 -5.28 -8.12 10.81
CA PHE A 260 -3.89 -7.71 10.67
C PHE A 260 -3.11 -7.88 11.98
N HIS A 261 -3.69 -7.45 13.11
CA HIS A 261 -3.07 -7.65 14.42
C HIS A 261 -2.88 -9.13 14.74
N LYS A 262 -3.89 -9.97 14.50
CA LYS A 262 -3.80 -11.41 14.73
C LYS A 262 -2.69 -12.05 13.89
N TRP A 263 -2.66 -11.76 12.59
CA TRP A 263 -1.59 -12.25 11.71
C TRP A 263 -0.20 -11.79 12.16
N LYS A 264 -0.07 -10.54 12.62
CA LYS A 264 1.20 -10.01 13.13
C LYS A 264 1.71 -10.77 14.36
N GLU A 265 0.83 -11.10 15.29
CA GLU A 265 1.21 -11.91 16.46
C GLU A 265 1.54 -13.36 16.06
N GLU A 266 0.76 -13.97 15.17
CA GLU A 266 1.07 -15.31 14.64
C GLU A 266 2.45 -15.37 13.95
N GLU A 267 2.83 -14.32 13.22
CA GLU A 267 4.13 -14.27 12.54
C GLU A 267 5.29 -14.09 13.54
N LYS A 268 5.09 -13.30 14.59
CA LYS A 268 6.06 -13.18 15.68
C LYS A 268 6.24 -14.52 16.41
N ASP A 269 5.16 -15.22 16.71
CA ASP A 269 5.20 -16.51 17.39
C ASP A 269 5.92 -17.57 16.55
N LYS A 270 5.70 -17.58 15.22
CA LYS A 270 6.45 -18.44 14.30
C LYS A 270 7.94 -18.14 14.33
N LEU A 271 8.32 -16.86 14.21
CA LEU A 271 9.73 -16.47 14.26
C LEU A 271 10.37 -16.86 15.60
N ALA A 272 9.67 -16.64 16.72
CA ALA A 272 10.13 -17.06 18.04
C ALA A 272 10.33 -18.59 18.11
N SER A 273 9.40 -19.38 17.56
CA SER A 273 9.52 -20.83 17.50
C SER A 273 10.68 -21.29 16.61
N GLU A 274 10.93 -20.63 15.48
CA GLU A 274 12.06 -20.93 14.59
C GLU A 274 13.40 -20.59 15.25
N LEU A 275 13.48 -19.46 15.95
CA LEU A 275 14.65 -19.08 16.74
C LEU A 275 14.93 -20.08 17.87
N GLU A 276 13.91 -20.54 18.58
CA GLU A 276 14.09 -21.53 19.64
C GLU A 276 14.58 -22.87 19.08
N LYS A 277 14.04 -23.33 17.95
CA LYS A 277 14.56 -24.54 17.26
C LYS A 277 16.02 -24.37 16.83
N MET A 278 16.38 -23.20 16.32
CA MET A 278 17.76 -22.90 15.94
C MET A 278 18.69 -22.92 17.16
N LYS A 279 18.25 -22.33 18.27
CA LYS A 279 18.96 -22.35 19.55
C LYS A 279 19.15 -23.78 20.08
N GLU A 280 18.11 -24.62 20.03
CA GLU A 280 18.19 -26.03 20.39
C GLU A 280 19.21 -26.80 19.51
N MET A 281 19.17 -26.59 18.19
CA MET A 281 20.14 -27.19 17.27
C MET A 281 21.58 -26.77 17.58
N PHE A 282 21.83 -25.47 17.80
CA PHE A 282 23.16 -24.98 18.18
C PHE A 282 23.62 -25.53 19.53
N MET A 283 22.75 -25.58 20.53
CA MET A 283 23.08 -26.16 21.83
C MET A 283 23.43 -27.64 21.73
N LYS A 284 22.76 -28.39 20.84
CA LYS A 284 23.08 -29.80 20.58
C LYS A 284 24.45 -29.95 19.91
N GLU A 285 24.71 -29.21 18.83
CA GLU A 285 26.01 -29.22 18.14
C GLU A 285 27.14 -28.81 19.07
N PHE A 286 26.93 -27.81 19.91
CA PHE A 286 27.91 -27.37 20.89
C PHE A 286 28.23 -28.48 21.91
N LYS A 287 27.21 -29.17 22.44
CA LYS A 287 27.42 -30.31 23.34
C LYS A 287 28.18 -31.46 22.66
N GLU A 288 27.86 -31.78 21.42
CA GLU A 288 28.56 -32.81 20.64
C GLU A 288 30.02 -32.42 20.37
N LEU A 289 30.28 -31.15 20.07
CA LEU A 289 31.64 -30.64 19.85
C LEU A 289 32.46 -30.67 21.13
N THR A 290 31.90 -30.23 22.26
CA THR A 290 32.57 -30.30 23.56
C THR A 290 32.90 -31.74 23.95
N ALA A 291 31.99 -32.69 23.72
CA ALA A 291 32.24 -34.11 23.97
C ALA A 291 33.38 -34.67 23.09
N LYS A 292 33.41 -34.31 21.80
CA LYS A 292 34.52 -34.69 20.91
C LYS A 292 35.84 -34.05 21.33
N ASN A 293 35.81 -32.80 21.80
CA ASN A 293 37.01 -32.11 22.23
C ASN A 293 37.61 -32.76 23.49
N THR A 294 36.77 -33.11 24.47
CA THR A 294 37.24 -33.83 25.67
C THR A 294 37.74 -35.23 25.34
N GLU A 295 37.14 -35.94 24.38
CA GLU A 295 37.64 -37.23 23.89
C GLU A 295 39.02 -37.09 23.21
N LEU A 296 39.21 -36.06 22.38
CA LEU A 296 40.51 -35.76 21.76
C LEU A 296 41.58 -35.38 22.80
N GLU A 297 41.22 -34.58 23.81
CA GLU A 297 42.13 -34.24 24.92
C GLU A 297 42.55 -35.50 25.70
N ASN A 298 41.61 -36.42 25.96
CA ASN A 298 41.91 -37.69 26.62
C ASN A 298 42.86 -38.56 25.77
N HIS A 299 42.61 -38.68 24.45
CA HIS A 299 43.51 -39.38 23.55
C HIS A 299 44.91 -38.76 23.50
N LEU A 300 45.02 -37.42 23.50
CA LEU A 300 46.31 -36.73 23.57
C LEU A 300 47.05 -37.08 24.87
N LEU A 301 46.35 -37.11 26.01
CA LEU A 301 46.93 -37.50 27.29
C LEU A 301 47.39 -38.97 27.30
N GLU A 302 46.64 -39.89 26.68
CA GLU A 302 47.03 -41.30 26.53
C GLU A 302 48.26 -41.48 25.63
N VAL A 303 48.32 -40.77 24.50
CA VAL A 303 49.48 -40.75 23.61
C VAL A 303 50.71 -40.20 24.34
N GLN A 304 50.55 -39.12 25.10
CA GLN A 304 51.64 -38.55 25.90
C GLN A 304 52.15 -39.52 26.97
N LYS A 305 51.25 -40.23 27.68
CA LYS A 305 51.60 -41.24 28.68
C LYS A 305 52.30 -42.46 28.06
N SER A 306 51.80 -42.96 26.95
CA SER A 306 52.40 -44.10 26.23
C SER A 306 53.78 -43.75 25.65
N ASN A 307 53.97 -42.54 25.14
CA ASN A 307 55.27 -42.03 24.69
C ASN A 307 56.29 -41.93 25.85
N ASN A 308 55.86 -41.50 27.04
CA ASN A 308 56.72 -41.47 28.24
C ASN A 308 57.11 -42.87 28.76
N HIS A 309 56.30 -43.91 28.48
CA HIS A 309 56.59 -45.29 28.86
C HIS A 309 57.48 -46.05 27.85
N LEU A 310 57.62 -45.56 26.62
CA LEU A 310 58.55 -46.06 25.62
C LEU A 310 59.93 -45.41 25.81
N LYS A 311 60.77 -45.96 26.70
CA LYS A 311 62.20 -45.59 26.73
C LYS A 311 62.86 -46.04 25.42
N SER A 312 63.19 -45.09 24.55
CA SER A 312 64.00 -45.33 23.36
C SER A 312 65.45 -45.63 23.77
N ASN A 313 66.13 -46.49 23.02
CA ASN A 313 67.56 -46.79 23.20
C ASN A 313 68.49 -45.62 22.81
N LEU A 314 67.95 -44.41 22.61
CA LEU A 314 68.67 -43.20 22.17
C LEU A 314 68.59 -42.03 23.17
N GLY A 315 68.11 -42.28 24.39
CA GLY A 315 68.06 -41.28 25.45
C GLY A 315 66.79 -40.42 25.41
N THR A 316 66.40 -39.94 26.59
CA THR A 316 65.21 -39.11 26.81
C THR A 316 65.47 -37.69 26.29
N LEU A 317 64.95 -37.34 25.11
CA LEU A 317 64.83 -35.95 24.71
C LEU A 317 63.77 -35.28 25.59
N LYS A 318 64.24 -34.49 26.55
CA LYS A 318 63.41 -33.65 27.40
C LYS A 318 63.18 -32.35 26.63
N ASP A 319 61.97 -32.13 26.13
CA ASP A 319 61.57 -30.80 25.69
C ASP A 319 61.62 -29.88 26.92
N SER A 320 62.63 -29.03 26.97
CA SER A 320 62.65 -27.87 27.85
C SER A 320 61.44 -27.02 27.48
N TYR A 321 60.72 -26.51 28.48
CA TYR A 321 59.46 -25.73 28.40
C TYR A 321 58.18 -26.55 28.64
N GLU A 322 58.02 -27.05 29.87
CA GLU A 322 56.69 -27.19 30.46
C GLU A 322 56.13 -25.77 30.67
N PHE A 323 55.06 -25.40 29.95
CA PHE A 323 54.17 -24.32 30.35
C PHE A 323 53.22 -24.88 31.40
N PRO A 324 53.35 -24.52 32.70
CA PRO A 324 52.28 -24.73 33.64
C PRO A 324 51.20 -23.67 33.33
N GLU A 325 49.94 -24.01 33.54
CA GLU A 325 48.77 -23.09 33.65
C GLU A 325 47.86 -22.89 32.42
N GLU A 326 48.32 -23.02 31.16
CA GLU A 326 47.40 -22.78 30.00
C GLU A 326 46.27 -23.81 29.85
N LYS A 327 46.48 -25.08 30.21
CA LYS A 327 45.42 -26.12 30.13
C LYS A 327 44.29 -25.91 31.15
N HIS A 328 44.61 -25.45 32.36
CA HIS A 328 43.58 -25.13 33.35
C HIS A 328 42.86 -23.84 33.00
N GLN A 329 43.58 -22.83 32.48
CA GLN A 329 42.97 -21.59 32.02
C GLN A 329 42.02 -21.86 30.84
N SER A 330 42.42 -22.64 29.83
CA SER A 330 41.54 -22.99 28.70
C SER A 330 40.31 -23.79 29.10
N ALA A 331 40.41 -24.68 30.09
CA ALA A 331 39.25 -25.45 30.57
C ALA A 331 38.28 -24.58 31.39
N VAL A 332 38.82 -23.67 32.21
CA VAL A 332 38.03 -22.69 32.97
C VAL A 332 37.37 -21.69 32.02
N ASP A 333 38.10 -21.17 31.04
CA ASP A 333 37.59 -20.22 30.04
C ASP A 333 36.50 -20.87 29.15
N GLN A 334 36.65 -22.15 28.79
CA GLN A 334 35.59 -22.89 28.09
C GLN A 334 34.35 -23.08 28.98
N GLN A 335 34.53 -23.41 30.26
CA GLN A 335 33.43 -23.60 31.20
C GLN A 335 32.73 -22.27 31.56
N GLU A 336 33.47 -21.16 31.63
CA GLU A 336 32.93 -19.79 31.75
C GLU A 336 32.20 -19.36 30.48
N ALA A 337 32.70 -19.70 29.29
CA ALA A 337 31.99 -19.46 28.03
C ALA A 337 30.67 -20.24 27.96
N VAL A 338 30.65 -21.51 28.38
CA VAL A 338 29.41 -22.30 28.49
C VAL A 338 28.43 -21.64 29.47
N GLN A 339 28.89 -21.23 30.67
CA GLN A 339 28.03 -20.58 31.65
C GLN A 339 27.56 -19.18 31.23
N ALA A 340 28.37 -18.42 30.50
CA ALA A 340 28.01 -17.11 29.97
C ALA A 340 26.93 -17.22 28.89
N PHE A 341 27.02 -18.24 28.03
CA PHE A 341 25.96 -18.58 27.08
C PHE A 341 24.69 -19.03 27.80
N GLU A 342 24.77 -19.87 28.83
CA GLU A 342 23.60 -20.28 29.63
C GLU A 342 22.95 -19.12 30.41
N LYS A 343 23.70 -18.08 30.79
CA LYS A 343 23.16 -16.88 31.47
C LYS A 343 22.50 -15.87 30.53
N GLN A 344 22.87 -15.83 29.25
CA GLN A 344 22.21 -15.01 28.23
C GLN A 344 20.93 -15.67 27.66
N VAL A 345 20.59 -16.86 28.18
CA VAL A 345 19.53 -17.76 27.70
C VAL A 345 18.23 -17.65 28.52
N ILE A 346 18.16 -16.82 29.56
CA ILE A 346 16.93 -16.47 30.32
C ILE A 346 16.27 -15.19 29.78
#